data_AF-A0A0A0LDW1-F1
#
_entry.id   AF-A0A0A0LDW1-F1
#
_cell.length_a   1.000
_cell.length_b   1.000
_cell.length_c   1.000
_cell.angle_alpha   90.00
_cell.angle_beta   90.00
_cell.angle_gamma   90.00
#
_symmetry.space_group_name_H-M   'P 1'
#
loop_
_entity.id
_entity.type
_entity.pdbx_description
1 polymer ?
#
loop_
_entity_poly.entity_id
_entity_poly.type
_entity_poly.pdbx_seq_one_letter_code
_entity_poly.pdbx_strand_id
1 'polypeptide(L)'
;MMRGFCRSKWHKNFKMKRNPRKVKWTKAYIGGCMEKDVTWDSTFEFERKRNRPERYDRNFAEEPLKAIKKIDKDTADAWKESKGARRGSEGGSFPHPSKDQSQGGTNQKQSKISPMEE
;
A
#
# COMPACT_ATOMS: atom_id res chain seq x y z
N MET A 1 12.22 -19.88 -11.47
CA MET A 1 11.54 -18.69 -10.91
C MET A 1 12.07 -17.45 -11.61
N MET A 2 11.33 -16.94 -12.61
CA MET A 2 11.78 -15.79 -13.40
C MET A 2 11.60 -14.52 -12.57
N ARG A 3 12.70 -14.00 -12.02
CA ARG A 3 12.71 -12.69 -11.34
C ARG A 3 12.91 -11.61 -12.39
N GLY A 4 11.85 -10.90 -12.74
CA GLY A 4 11.91 -9.75 -13.63
C GLY A 4 12.69 -8.61 -12.98
N PHE A 5 13.89 -8.30 -13.47
CA PHE A 5 14.67 -7.16 -13.02
C PHE A 5 14.59 -6.04 -14.06
N CYS A 6 14.32 -4.81 -13.64
CA CYS A 6 14.22 -3.68 -14.54
C CYS A 6 15.57 -3.25 -15.15
N ARG A 7 16.71 -3.61 -14.52
CA ARG A 7 18.05 -3.19 -14.95
C ARG A 7 19.15 -4.19 -14.56
N SER A 8 20.23 -4.21 -15.35
CA SER A 8 21.41 -5.06 -15.09
C SER A 8 22.05 -4.83 -13.71
N LYS A 9 22.01 -3.60 -13.18
CA LYS A 9 22.45 -3.26 -11.81
C LYS A 9 21.78 -4.14 -10.75
N TRP A 10 20.47 -4.35 -10.87
CA TRP A 10 19.69 -5.16 -9.93
C TRP A 10 20.03 -6.64 -10.04
N HIS A 11 20.22 -7.12 -11.27
CA HIS A 11 20.63 -8.51 -11.50
C HIS A 11 22.04 -8.80 -10.95
N LYS A 12 22.99 -7.86 -11.08
CA LYS A 12 24.33 -7.96 -10.46
C LYS A 12 24.25 -7.96 -8.93
N ASN A 13 23.48 -7.04 -8.33
CA ASN A 13 23.26 -7.02 -6.87
C ASN A 13 22.61 -8.30 -6.35
N PHE A 14 21.68 -8.87 -7.13
CA PHE A 14 21.05 -10.14 -6.83
C PHE A 14 22.04 -11.32 -6.90
N LYS A 15 22.89 -11.38 -7.94
CA LYS A 15 23.96 -12.39 -8.06
C LYS A 15 24.98 -12.29 -6.91
N MET A 16 25.28 -11.08 -6.45
CA MET A 16 26.11 -10.82 -5.27
C MET A 16 25.38 -11.06 -3.94
N LYS A 17 24.16 -11.62 -3.95
CA LYS A 17 23.34 -11.93 -2.75
C LYS A 17 23.17 -10.75 -1.78
N ARG A 18 23.16 -9.51 -2.28
CA ARG A 18 22.93 -8.33 -1.42
C ARG A 18 21.49 -8.28 -0.95
N ASN A 19 21.29 -8.11 0.37
CA ASN A 19 19.96 -7.94 0.94
C ASN A 19 19.41 -6.54 0.59
N PRO A 20 18.30 -6.41 -0.16
CA PRO A 20 17.74 -5.11 -0.52
C PRO A 20 17.38 -4.26 0.71
N ARG A 21 17.01 -4.88 1.84
CA ARG A 21 16.72 -4.15 3.11
C ARG A 21 17.94 -3.50 3.76
N LYS A 22 19.16 -3.73 3.25
CA LYS A 22 20.39 -3.08 3.72
C LYS A 22 20.98 -2.10 2.70
N VAL A 23 20.41 -2.03 1.49
CA VAL A 23 20.88 -1.16 0.43
C VAL A 23 20.08 0.15 0.45
N LYS A 24 20.73 1.23 0.94
CA LYS A 24 20.09 2.50 1.33
C LYS A 24 19.21 3.18 0.27
N TRP A 25 19.50 2.98 -1.02
CA TRP A 25 18.79 3.62 -2.13
C TRP A 25 17.58 2.83 -2.63
N THR A 26 17.36 1.61 -2.12
CA THR A 26 16.25 0.77 -2.58
C THR A 26 14.95 1.13 -1.85
N LYS A 27 13.83 1.00 -2.55
CA LYS A 27 12.48 1.20 -1.96
C LYS A 27 12.23 0.30 -0.74
N ALA A 28 12.76 -0.93 -0.76
CA ALA A 28 12.67 -1.86 0.36
C ALA A 28 13.40 -1.38 1.63
N TYR A 29 14.54 -0.69 1.48
CA TYR A 29 15.22 -0.05 2.61
C TYR A 29 14.46 1.19 3.07
N ILE A 30 14.04 2.04 2.13
CA ILE A 30 13.41 3.34 2.43
C ILE A 30 12.04 3.14 3.10
N GLY A 31 11.22 2.18 2.66
CA GLY A 31 9.90 1.96 3.25
C GLY A 31 9.83 0.86 4.31
N GLY A 32 10.82 -0.03 4.37
CA GLY A 32 10.84 -1.12 5.35
C GLY A 32 11.67 -0.84 6.61
N CYS A 33 12.59 0.12 6.56
CA CYS A 33 13.52 0.39 7.66
C CYS A 33 13.59 1.87 8.05
N MET A 34 13.11 2.79 7.21
CA MET A 34 13.08 4.21 7.51
C MET A 34 11.62 4.66 7.54
N GLU A 35 11.29 5.59 8.43
CA GLU A 35 10.00 6.26 8.42
C GLU A 35 10.02 7.41 7.40
N LYS A 36 10.33 7.08 6.14
CA LYS A 36 10.47 8.08 5.08
C LYS A 36 9.58 7.82 3.88
N ASP A 37 8.92 6.67 3.85
CA ASP A 37 7.87 6.38 2.89
C ASP A 37 6.53 6.36 3.62
N VAL A 38 5.50 6.88 2.94
CA VAL A 38 4.11 6.74 3.39
C VAL A 38 3.74 5.27 3.19
N THR A 39 3.93 4.43 4.21
CA THR A 39 3.71 2.96 4.12
C THR A 39 2.29 2.54 4.49
N TRP A 40 1.54 3.39 5.17
CA TRP A 40 0.19 3.10 5.68
C TRP A 40 -0.86 4.02 5.05
N ASP A 41 -0.83 4.13 3.72
CA ASP A 41 -1.84 4.90 2.99
C ASP A 41 -2.92 3.97 2.44
N SER A 42 -4.18 4.41 2.48
CA SER A 42 -5.31 3.68 1.91
C SER A 42 -5.26 3.65 0.37
N THR A 43 -4.45 4.52 -0.24
CA THR A 43 -4.22 4.54 -1.69
C THR A 43 -3.57 3.25 -2.22
N PHE A 44 -2.80 2.50 -1.40
CA PHE A 44 -2.17 1.25 -1.83
C PHE A 44 -3.16 0.10 -2.05
N GLU A 45 -4.35 0.15 -1.43
CA GLU A 45 -5.35 -0.92 -1.58
C GLU A 45 -5.88 -0.99 -3.03
N PHE A 46 -5.84 0.11 -3.78
CA PHE A 46 -6.26 0.15 -5.18
C PHE A 46 -5.32 -0.61 -6.12
N GLU A 47 -4.04 -0.75 -5.76
CA GLU A 47 -3.00 -1.43 -6.54
C GLU A 47 -3.01 -2.96 -6.38
N ARG A 48 -3.90 -3.50 -5.53
CA ARG A 48 -3.97 -4.93 -5.25
C ARG A 48 -4.23 -5.76 -6.51
N LYS A 49 -3.55 -6.90 -6.62
CA LYS A 49 -3.76 -7.85 -7.72
C LYS A 49 -5.13 -8.53 -7.58
N ARG A 50 -6.00 -8.35 -8.58
CA ARG A 50 -7.29 -9.05 -8.67
C ARG A 50 -7.08 -10.43 -9.30
N ASN A 51 -7.42 -11.49 -8.56
CA ASN A 51 -7.29 -12.89 -9.04
C ASN A 51 -8.56 -13.43 -9.71
N ARG A 52 -9.66 -12.66 -9.74
CA ARG A 52 -10.87 -12.98 -10.50
C ARG A 52 -11.05 -11.96 -11.63
N PRO A 53 -11.19 -12.41 -12.89
CA PRO A 53 -11.59 -11.53 -13.96
C PRO A 53 -13.08 -11.16 -13.79
N GLU A 54 -13.40 -9.90 -13.99
CA GLU A 54 -14.78 -9.44 -14.10
C GLU A 54 -15.19 -9.39 -15.57
N ARG A 55 -16.48 -9.63 -15.85
CA ARG A 55 -17.00 -9.48 -17.22
C ARG A 55 -16.90 -8.01 -17.63
N TYR A 56 -16.60 -7.78 -18.90
CA TYR A 56 -16.52 -6.41 -19.41
C TYR A 56 -17.90 -5.76 -19.41
N ASP A 57 -18.01 -4.65 -18.68
CA ASP A 57 -19.10 -3.67 -18.76
C ASP A 57 -18.45 -2.30 -18.98
N ARG A 58 -19.01 -1.52 -19.91
CA ARG A 58 -18.46 -0.22 -20.30
C ARG A 58 -18.52 0.78 -19.15
N ASN A 59 -19.58 0.77 -18.37
CA ASN A 59 -19.70 1.67 -17.20
C ASN A 59 -18.66 1.29 -16.14
N PHE A 60 -18.51 0.00 -15.89
CA PHE A 60 -17.50 -0.56 -14.98
C PHE A 60 -16.07 -0.27 -15.42
N ALA A 61 -15.80 -0.13 -16.72
CA ALA A 61 -14.49 0.25 -17.23
C ALA A 61 -14.23 1.77 -17.16
N GLU A 62 -15.25 2.60 -17.37
CA GLU A 62 -15.11 4.06 -17.41
C GLU A 62 -14.91 4.69 -16.01
N GLU A 63 -15.57 4.17 -14.99
CA GLU A 63 -15.45 4.61 -13.59
C GLU A 63 -14.02 4.53 -13.01
N PRO A 64 -13.31 3.39 -13.07
CA PRO A 64 -11.95 3.26 -12.54
C PRO A 64 -10.96 4.13 -13.30
N LEU A 65 -11.15 4.35 -14.60
CA LEU A 65 -10.28 5.25 -15.38
C LEU A 65 -10.35 6.70 -14.89
N LYS A 66 -11.53 7.16 -14.44
CA LYS A 66 -11.68 8.46 -13.79
C LYS A 66 -11.05 8.46 -12.40
N ALA A 67 -11.25 7.40 -11.63
CA ALA A 67 -10.70 7.26 -10.27
C ALA A 67 -9.16 7.22 -10.25
N ILE A 68 -8.52 6.48 -11.17
CA ILE A 68 -7.05 6.38 -11.27
C ILE A 68 -6.42 7.77 -11.42
N LYS A 69 -6.97 8.63 -12.29
CA LYS A 69 -6.47 10.00 -12.48
C LYS A 69 -6.55 10.87 -11.22
N LYS A 70 -7.50 10.59 -10.33
CA LYS A 70 -7.63 11.29 -9.05
C LYS A 70 -6.60 10.75 -8.05
N ILE A 71 -6.51 9.43 -7.92
CA ILE A 71 -5.55 8.76 -7.04
C ILE A 71 -4.10 9.12 -7.40
N ASP A 72 -3.77 9.22 -8.70
CA ASP A 72 -2.45 9.64 -9.17
C ASP A 72 -2.09 11.06 -8.72
N LYS A 73 -3.08 11.97 -8.65
CA LYS A 73 -2.87 13.34 -8.16
C LYS A 73 -2.70 13.36 -6.66
N ASP A 74 -3.60 12.69 -5.93
CA ASP A 74 -3.60 12.63 -4.47
C ASP A 74 -2.27 12.01 -3.97
N THR A 75 -1.79 10.96 -4.64
CA THR A 75 -0.48 10.37 -4.36
C THR A 75 0.65 11.32 -4.72
N ALA A 76 0.66 11.94 -5.91
CA ALA A 76 1.71 12.89 -6.28
C ALA A 76 1.83 14.06 -5.29
N ASP A 77 0.71 14.55 -4.76
CA ASP A 77 0.68 15.62 -3.78
C ASP A 77 1.13 15.16 -2.39
N ALA A 78 0.70 13.98 -1.92
CA ALA A 78 1.22 13.36 -0.70
C ALA A 78 2.75 13.13 -0.76
N TRP A 79 3.26 12.74 -1.93
CA TRP A 79 4.70 12.60 -2.16
C TRP A 79 5.45 13.95 -2.13
N LYS A 80 4.83 15.03 -2.62
CA LYS A 80 5.41 16.40 -2.54
C LYS A 80 5.46 16.88 -1.09
N GLU A 81 4.40 16.67 -0.32
CA GLU A 81 4.31 17.03 1.09
C GLU A 81 5.37 16.31 1.93
N SER A 82 5.45 14.98 1.79
CA SER A 82 6.49 14.16 2.42
C SER A 82 7.91 14.63 2.08
N LYS A 83 8.13 15.10 0.84
CA LYS A 83 9.43 15.67 0.43
C LYS A 83 9.63 17.11 0.90
N GLY A 84 8.58 17.90 1.07
CA GLY A 84 8.61 19.28 1.59
C GLY A 84 9.07 19.33 3.05
N ALA A 85 8.67 18.35 3.87
CA ALA A 85 9.15 18.16 5.23
C ALA A 85 10.69 18.00 5.34
N ARG A 86 11.39 17.70 4.24
CA ARG A 86 12.86 17.59 4.21
C ARG A 86 13.60 18.92 4.09
N ARG A 87 12.91 20.05 3.80
CA ARG A 87 13.54 21.38 3.69
C ARG A 87 13.54 22.17 5.01
N GLY A 88 12.92 21.67 6.07
CA GLY A 88 12.98 22.26 7.40
C GLY A 88 12.85 21.20 8.48
N SER A 89 13.97 20.75 9.05
CA SER A 89 14.04 20.26 10.43
C SER A 89 15.49 19.91 10.79
N GLU A 90 16.10 20.79 11.58
CA GLU A 90 16.94 20.34 12.68
C GLU A 90 16.07 19.46 13.59
N GLY A 91 16.65 18.36 14.08
CA GLY A 91 16.13 17.41 15.07
C GLY A 91 14.62 17.43 15.40
N GLY A 92 13.85 16.54 14.77
CA GLY A 92 12.50 16.21 15.21
C GLY A 92 12.23 14.72 15.03
N SER A 93 12.02 14.01 16.14
CA SER A 93 11.59 12.61 16.14
C SER A 93 10.20 12.47 15.53
N PHE A 94 10.07 11.57 14.57
CA PHE A 94 8.82 11.22 13.93
C PHE A 94 7.82 10.58 14.92
N PRO A 95 6.51 10.86 14.80
CA PRO A 95 5.51 10.31 15.71
C PRO A 95 5.22 8.84 15.41
N HIS A 96 5.54 7.96 16.36
CA HIS A 96 5.07 6.57 16.33
C HIS A 96 3.54 6.53 16.50
N PRO A 97 2.79 5.84 15.61
CA PRO A 97 1.35 5.65 15.81
C PRO A 97 1.09 4.81 17.06
N SER A 98 0.26 5.31 17.97
CA SER A 98 -0.17 4.60 19.17
C SER A 98 -0.94 3.33 18.80
N LYS A 99 -0.65 2.24 19.51
CA LYS A 99 -1.33 0.96 19.37
C LYS A 99 -2.68 0.99 20.09
N ASP A 100 -3.65 1.74 19.57
CA ASP A 100 -5.04 1.63 20.02
C ASP A 100 -5.93 1.20 18.87
N GLN A 101 -5.87 -0.09 18.52
CA GLN A 101 -6.96 -0.78 17.84
C GLN A 101 -7.45 -1.89 18.76
N SER A 102 -8.25 -1.50 19.76
CA SER A 102 -9.09 -2.44 20.48
C SER A 102 -10.29 -2.80 19.60
N GLN A 103 -10.34 -4.09 19.26
CA GLN A 103 -11.49 -4.92 18.89
C GLN A 103 -12.79 -4.23 18.42
N GLY A 104 -13.05 -4.31 17.11
CA GLY A 104 -14.40 -4.20 16.53
C GLY A 104 -14.77 -5.54 15.89
N GLY A 105 -15.36 -6.43 16.69
CA GLY A 105 -15.80 -7.76 16.26
C GLY A 105 -16.91 -7.71 15.20
N THR A 106 -16.86 -8.71 14.32
CA THR A 106 -17.82 -9.03 13.28
C THR A 106 -19.25 -9.15 13.82
N ASN A 107 -20.19 -8.34 13.33
CA ASN A 107 -21.62 -8.60 13.50
C ASN A 107 -22.14 -9.44 12.33
N GLN A 108 -22.02 -10.76 12.46
CA GLN A 108 -22.82 -11.68 11.65
C GLN A 108 -24.26 -11.64 12.19
N LYS A 109 -25.18 -11.05 11.44
CA LYS A 109 -26.62 -11.24 11.66
C LYS A 109 -26.94 -12.72 11.47
N GLN A 110 -27.06 -13.46 12.58
CA GLN A 110 -27.73 -14.75 12.57
C GLN A 110 -29.24 -14.51 12.48
N SER A 111 -29.81 -14.95 11.37
CA SER A 111 -31.24 -15.18 11.18
C SER A 111 -31.74 -16.19 12.22
N LYS A 112 -32.68 -15.78 13.07
CA LYS A 112 -33.43 -16.68 13.95
C LYS A 112 -34.37 -17.54 13.09
N ILE A 113 -34.20 -18.85 13.15
CA ILE A 113 -35.20 -19.83 12.71
C ILE A 113 -36.04 -20.15 13.95
N SER A 114 -37.35 -19.87 13.90
CA SER A 114 -38.31 -20.27 14.94
C SER A 114 -38.67 -21.75 14.78
N PRO A 115 -38.67 -22.56 15.85
CA PRO A 115 -39.36 -23.84 15.87
C PRO A 115 -40.84 -23.64 16.23
N MET A 116 -41.73 -24.20 15.40
CA MET A 116 -43.13 -24.47 15.72
C MET A 116 -43.25 -25.74 16.58
N GLU A 117 -44.43 -25.85 17.24
CA GLU A 117 -45.00 -26.98 18.01
C GLU A 117 -44.70 -26.91 19.53
N GLU A 118 -45.68 -26.98 20.44
CA GLU A 118 -47.08 -27.45 20.41
C GLU A 118 -47.97 -26.56 21.32
#